data_AF-A0A0W0G3Y0-F1
#
_entry.id   AF-A0A0W0G3Y0-F1
#
_cell.length_a   1.000
_cell.length_b   1.000
_cell.length_c   1.000
_cell.angle_alpha   90.00
_cell.angle_beta   90.00
_cell.angle_gamma   90.00
#
_symmetry.space_group_name_H-M   'P 1'
#
loop_
_entity.id
_entity.type
_entity.pdbx_description
1 polymer ?
#
loop_
_entity_poly.entity_id
_entity_poly.type
_entity_poly.pdbx_seq_one_letter_code
_entity_poly.pdbx_strand_id
1 'polypeptide(L)'
;MTMLPPLDGPPYPIPSHNHRQYELTVRQEPKQARMCGVGGKADRRPIDPPPIVQLRVIDPCANKHQQQQQQQGQGRRQSASPERSRSRSRSRERNEEVEVERDREGSSTPTPDGQQLYGYAHSSSYLQNPYYFMFASLAKPDDDVELHWLKDGRTRCTTGSVVSSLYHLKDPQHNNEDAGFFVFPDLSVRTEGSYRLKLSLFEVVG
;
A
#
# COMPACT_ATOMS: atom_id res chain seq x y z
N MET A 1 18.09 49.01 -3.96
CA MET A 1 19.05 47.93 -3.65
C MET A 1 18.80 47.48 -2.22
N THR A 2 17.99 46.44 -2.04
CA THR A 2 17.78 45.82 -0.72
C THR A 2 18.85 44.75 -0.52
N MET A 3 19.62 44.86 0.56
CA MET A 3 20.67 43.91 0.90
C MET A 3 20.03 42.59 1.35
N LEU A 4 20.55 41.46 0.86
CA LEU A 4 20.21 40.15 1.40
C LEU A 4 20.82 39.98 2.81
N PRO A 5 20.14 39.31 3.75
CA PRO A 5 20.74 38.98 5.05
C PRO A 5 21.85 37.93 4.91
N PRO A 6 22.81 37.88 5.86
CA PRO A 6 23.94 36.94 5.83
C PRO A 6 23.51 35.48 6.09
N LEU A 7 24.35 34.53 5.63
CA LEU A 7 24.03 33.10 5.54
C LEU A 7 24.26 32.27 6.81
N ASP A 8 24.69 32.88 7.93
CA ASP A 8 25.04 32.17 9.17
C ASP A 8 23.90 32.18 10.21
N GLY A 9 22.75 31.62 9.85
CA GLY A 9 21.73 31.21 10.82
C GLY A 9 22.14 29.90 11.51
N PRO A 10 21.69 29.62 12.76
CA PRO A 10 21.86 28.29 13.34
C PRO A 10 21.20 27.25 12.42
N PRO A 11 21.70 26.00 12.38
CA PRO A 11 21.05 24.95 11.62
C PRO A 11 19.63 24.78 12.16
N TYR A 12 18.63 25.23 11.38
CA TYR A 12 17.24 24.93 11.67
C TYR A 12 17.16 23.40 11.81
N PRO A 13 16.65 22.87 12.94
CA PRO A 13 16.39 21.45 13.02
C PRO A 13 15.34 21.17 11.95
N ILE A 14 15.78 20.57 10.83
CA ILE A 14 14.88 20.03 9.81
C ILE A 14 13.93 19.13 10.61
N PRO A 15 12.63 19.46 10.71
CA PRO A 15 11.73 18.75 11.60
C PRO A 15 11.79 17.30 11.19
N SER A 16 12.34 16.47 12.07
CA SER A 16 12.80 15.12 11.73
C SER A 16 11.63 14.41 11.06
N HIS A 17 11.72 14.22 9.74
CA HIS A 17 10.66 13.59 8.97
C HIS A 17 10.29 12.31 9.72
N ASN A 18 8.98 12.06 9.86
CA ASN A 18 8.50 10.78 10.36
C ASN A 18 9.35 9.70 9.67
N HIS A 19 10.04 8.86 10.45
CA HIS A 19 10.97 7.86 9.92
C HIS A 19 10.17 6.71 9.29
N ARG A 20 9.32 7.04 8.32
CA ARG A 20 8.55 6.15 7.49
C ARG A 20 9.55 5.33 6.70
N GLN A 21 9.55 4.03 6.93
CA GLN A 21 10.30 3.14 6.08
C GLN A 21 9.40 2.74 4.91
N TYR A 22 9.81 3.09 3.71
CA TYR A 22 9.11 2.76 2.47
C TYR A 22 9.70 1.49 1.88
N GLU A 23 8.85 0.59 1.40
CA GLU A 23 9.22 -0.64 0.73
C GLU A 23 8.47 -0.71 -0.59
N LEU A 24 9.23 -0.99 -1.66
CA LEU A 24 8.75 -1.04 -3.03
C LEU A 24 8.99 -2.45 -3.57
N THR A 25 7.90 -3.13 -3.94
CA THR A 25 7.96 -4.49 -4.48
C THR A 25 7.45 -4.47 -5.92
N VAL A 26 8.29 -4.82 -6.88
CA VAL A 26 7.83 -4.97 -8.27
C VAL A 26 6.94 -6.22 -8.35
N ARG A 27 5.69 -6.02 -8.77
CA ARG A 27 4.67 -7.08 -8.91
C ARG A 27 4.55 -7.55 -10.35
N GLN A 28 4.93 -6.70 -11.30
CA GLN A 28 5.00 -7.02 -12.72
C GLN A 28 6.20 -6.31 -13.34
N GLU A 29 7.18 -7.10 -13.76
CA GLU A 29 8.41 -6.62 -14.44
C GLU A 29 8.14 -6.34 -15.92
N PRO A 30 8.65 -5.22 -16.48
CA PRO A 30 8.66 -5.01 -17.92
C PRO A 30 9.59 -6.03 -18.61
N LYS A 31 9.11 -6.67 -19.68
CA LYS A 31 9.87 -7.73 -20.38
C LYS A 31 10.40 -7.28 -21.74
N GLN A 32 9.60 -6.51 -22.47
CA GLN A 32 9.91 -6.07 -23.82
C GLN A 32 9.29 -4.70 -24.12
N ALA A 33 9.93 -3.97 -25.03
CA ALA A 33 9.45 -2.69 -25.51
C ALA A 33 9.74 -2.55 -27.00
N ARG A 34 8.84 -1.90 -27.75
CA ARG A 34 9.14 -1.46 -29.12
C ARG A 34 9.53 0.00 -29.09
N MET A 35 10.65 0.36 -29.70
CA MET A 35 11.02 1.78 -29.80
C MET A 35 9.96 2.56 -30.59
N CYS A 36 9.56 3.70 -30.03
CA CYS A 36 8.59 4.61 -30.61
C CYS A 36 9.32 5.68 -31.42
N GLY A 37 9.01 5.77 -32.72
CA GLY A 37 9.57 6.80 -33.59
C GLY A 37 9.30 8.23 -33.11
N VAL A 38 10.06 9.19 -33.62
CA VAL A 38 9.85 10.62 -33.35
C VAL A 38 8.90 11.21 -34.41
N GLY A 39 7.90 11.98 -33.97
CA GLY A 39 6.93 12.65 -34.86
C GLY A 39 5.47 12.22 -34.66
N GLY A 40 4.54 13.00 -35.21
CA GLY A 40 3.09 12.85 -34.97
C GLY A 40 2.40 11.63 -35.60
N LYS A 41 3.13 10.81 -36.38
CA LYS A 41 2.65 9.56 -36.99
C LYS A 41 3.39 8.32 -36.49
N ALA A 42 4.12 8.43 -35.38
CA ALA A 42 4.88 7.31 -34.83
C ALA A 42 3.97 6.20 -34.28
N ASP A 43 4.30 4.94 -34.58
CA ASP A 43 3.72 3.76 -33.94
C ASP A 43 4.17 3.73 -32.47
N ARG A 44 3.39 4.32 -31.57
CA ARG A 44 3.63 4.24 -30.11
C ARG A 44 3.10 2.92 -29.60
N ARG A 45 3.94 2.16 -28.89
CA ARG A 45 3.53 0.97 -28.15
C ARG A 45 4.05 1.06 -26.72
N PRO A 46 3.19 0.86 -25.71
CA PRO A 46 3.66 0.79 -24.33
C PRO A 46 4.59 -0.42 -24.15
N ILE A 47 5.38 -0.36 -23.07
CA ILE A 47 6.17 -1.48 -22.57
C ILE A 47 5.22 -2.62 -22.16
N ASP A 48 5.58 -3.84 -22.54
CA ASP A 48 4.78 -5.04 -22.31
C ASP A 48 5.57 -6.10 -21.50
N PRO A 49 4.98 -6.67 -20.44
CA PRO A 49 3.77 -6.22 -19.75
C PRO A 49 4.03 -4.87 -19.02
N PRO A 50 2.98 -4.09 -18.69
CA PRO A 50 3.16 -2.79 -18.06
C PRO A 50 3.76 -2.91 -16.64
N PRO A 51 4.71 -2.04 -16.24
CA PRO A 51 5.26 -2.07 -14.88
C PRO A 51 4.18 -1.87 -13.80
N ILE A 52 4.22 -2.71 -12.77
CA ILE A 52 3.36 -2.59 -11.57
C ILE A 52 4.25 -2.70 -10.32
N VAL A 53 4.15 -1.71 -9.43
CA VAL A 53 4.91 -1.63 -8.18
C VAL A 53 3.95 -1.52 -7.00
N GLN A 54 4.11 -2.36 -5.98
CA GLN A 54 3.39 -2.25 -4.71
C GLN A 54 4.18 -1.38 -3.74
N LEU A 55 3.48 -0.48 -3.06
CA LEU A 55 3.99 0.34 -1.97
C LEU A 55 3.57 -0.24 -0.63
N ARG A 56 4.53 -0.42 0.29
CA ARG A 56 4.27 -0.63 1.72
C ARG A 56 4.93 0.50 2.51
N VAL A 57 4.16 1.16 3.37
CA VAL A 57 4.67 2.19 4.30
C VAL A 57 4.66 1.63 5.71
N ILE A 58 5.82 1.68 6.37
CA ILE A 58 6.04 1.18 7.71
C ILE A 58 6.26 2.38 8.63
N ASP A 59 5.25 2.71 9.45
CA ASP A 59 5.29 3.80 10.44
C ASP A 59 5.80 3.28 11.79
N PRO A 60 7.08 3.47 12.18
CA PRO A 60 7.62 2.95 13.44
C PRO A 60 7.01 3.60 14.70
N CYS A 61 6.30 4.72 14.54
CA CYS A 61 5.59 5.41 15.63
C CYS A 61 4.20 4.83 15.92
N ALA A 62 3.55 4.18 14.94
CA ALA A 62 2.19 3.64 15.10
C ALA A 62 2.10 2.58 16.21
N ASN A 63 3.15 1.75 16.35
CA ASN A 63 3.23 0.69 17.36
C ASN A 63 3.30 1.17 18.82
N LYS A 64 3.56 2.46 19.10
CA LYS A 64 3.78 2.93 20.47
C LYS A 64 2.49 3.10 21.29
N HIS A 65 1.32 3.29 20.66
CA HIS A 65 0.07 3.55 21.38
C HIS A 65 -0.60 2.30 21.99
N GLN A 66 -0.31 1.08 21.50
CA GLN A 66 -0.96 -0.14 22.02
C GLN A 66 -0.40 -0.63 23.37
N GLN A 67 0.88 -0.38 23.67
CA GLN A 67 1.52 -0.94 24.88
C GLN A 67 1.11 -0.24 26.19
N GLN A 68 0.58 0.98 26.15
CA GLN A 68 0.21 1.72 27.38
C GLN A 68 -1.16 1.35 27.95
N GLN A 69 -2.07 0.75 27.19
CA GLN A 69 -3.42 0.42 27.69
C GLN A 69 -3.51 -0.92 28.43
N GLN A 70 -2.53 -1.82 28.31
CA GLN A 70 -2.58 -3.14 28.96
C GLN A 70 -2.15 -3.14 30.44
N GLN A 71 -1.54 -2.06 30.96
CA GLN A 71 -1.01 -2.04 32.34
C GLN A 71 -1.98 -1.53 33.42
N GLN A 72 -3.17 -1.01 33.08
CA GLN A 72 -4.17 -0.55 34.07
C GLN A 72 -5.22 -1.62 34.45
N GLY A 73 -5.12 -2.84 33.92
CA GLY A 73 -6.18 -3.87 33.99
C GLY A 73 -6.11 -4.89 35.14
N GLN A 74 -5.09 -4.89 36.01
CA GLN A 74 -4.95 -5.90 37.07
C GLN A 74 -4.93 -5.30 38.48
N GLY A 75 -6.12 -5.15 39.08
CA GLY A 75 -6.25 -4.38 40.32
C GLY A 75 -7.45 -4.66 41.25
N ARG A 76 -8.23 -5.74 41.10
CA ARG A 76 -9.12 -6.20 42.20
C ARG A 76 -9.60 -7.65 42.07
N ARG A 77 -9.35 -8.45 43.12
CA ARG A 77 -9.96 -9.76 43.37
C ARG A 77 -11.27 -9.61 44.16
N GLN A 78 -12.18 -10.58 43.99
CA GLN A 78 -13.14 -11.20 44.95
C GLN A 78 -14.43 -11.57 44.19
N SER A 79 -14.74 -12.83 43.87
CA SER A 79 -15.12 -13.98 44.72
C SER A 79 -16.59 -13.97 45.21
N ALA A 80 -17.48 -14.67 44.51
CA ALA A 80 -18.59 -15.47 45.06
C ALA A 80 -19.39 -16.17 43.95
N SER A 81 -20.01 -17.30 44.28
CA SER A 81 -21.06 -18.00 43.52
C SER A 81 -22.23 -18.29 44.50
N PRO A 82 -23.27 -19.05 44.14
CA PRO A 82 -24.31 -18.71 43.16
C PRO A 82 -25.72 -18.79 43.77
N GLU A 83 -26.72 -18.04 43.26
CA GLU A 83 -28.12 -18.21 43.70
C GLU A 83 -29.14 -18.26 42.53
N ARG A 84 -30.39 -18.55 42.90
CA ARG A 84 -31.23 -19.55 42.22
C ARG A 84 -32.63 -19.02 41.87
N SER A 85 -33.22 -19.65 40.85
CA SER A 85 -34.67 -19.94 40.69
C SER A 85 -35.68 -18.89 40.20
N ARG A 86 -36.53 -19.37 39.25
CA ARG A 86 -37.97 -19.06 39.01
C ARG A 86 -38.28 -17.72 38.30
N SER A 87 -39.34 -17.59 37.49
CA SER A 87 -40.25 -18.54 36.80
C SER A 87 -41.30 -17.76 35.95
N ARG A 88 -41.97 -18.43 34.99
CA ARG A 88 -43.22 -18.00 34.28
C ARG A 88 -43.08 -16.82 33.29
N SER A 89 -43.90 -16.65 32.25
CA SER A 89 -44.83 -17.51 31.47
C SER A 89 -45.40 -16.68 30.28
N ARG A 90 -46.17 -17.31 29.35
CA ARG A 90 -46.90 -16.69 28.18
C ARG A 90 -46.00 -16.35 26.97
N SER A 91 -46.42 -16.44 25.70
CA SER A 91 -47.64 -17.01 25.06
C SER A 91 -47.38 -17.33 23.58
N ARG A 92 -47.91 -18.48 23.12
CA ARG A 92 -48.78 -18.72 21.92
C ARG A 92 -48.46 -18.05 20.55
N GLU A 93 -48.36 -18.92 19.53
CA GLU A 93 -48.79 -18.87 18.10
C GLU A 93 -47.70 -19.48 17.18
N ARG A 94 -47.88 -20.75 16.76
CA ARG A 94 -48.53 -21.24 15.51
C ARG A 94 -47.63 -21.08 14.28
N ASN A 95 -47.15 -22.22 13.75
CA ASN A 95 -47.30 -22.63 12.34
C ASN A 95 -46.94 -24.12 12.18
N GLU A 96 -47.58 -24.76 11.19
CA GLU A 96 -47.23 -26.07 10.61
C GLU A 96 -45.84 -25.99 9.91
N GLU A 97 -45.08 -27.05 9.57
CA GLU A 97 -45.47 -28.38 9.07
C GLU A 97 -44.27 -29.38 9.09
N VAL A 98 -44.55 -30.66 9.41
CA VAL A 98 -43.90 -31.98 9.06
C VAL A 98 -42.36 -32.14 8.95
N GLU A 99 -41.85 -33.22 9.57
CA GLU A 99 -40.45 -33.68 9.65
C GLU A 99 -40.05 -34.72 8.56
N VAL A 100 -38.74 -34.96 8.35
CA VAL A 100 -38.05 -36.28 8.50
C VAL A 100 -36.53 -36.13 8.28
N GLU A 101 -35.80 -36.46 9.35
CA GLU A 101 -34.44 -37.03 9.51
C GLU A 101 -33.68 -37.57 8.28
N ARG A 102 -32.33 -37.65 8.23
CA ARG A 102 -31.24 -37.65 9.25
C ARG A 102 -29.92 -37.19 8.55
N ASP A 103 -28.69 -37.12 9.10
CA ASP A 103 -28.11 -37.57 10.38
C ASP A 103 -26.95 -36.64 10.83
N ARG A 104 -26.03 -37.15 11.67
CA ARG A 104 -24.93 -36.44 12.37
C ARG A 104 -23.60 -36.38 11.59
N GLU A 105 -22.81 -35.32 11.84
CA GLU A 105 -21.63 -35.32 12.75
C GLU A 105 -20.96 -33.92 12.81
N GLY A 106 -20.19 -33.63 13.88
CA GLY A 106 -19.19 -32.55 13.87
C GLY A 106 -19.54 -31.20 14.53
N SER A 107 -20.05 -31.18 15.77
CA SER A 107 -20.16 -29.93 16.55
C SER A 107 -18.78 -29.44 17.03
N SER A 108 -18.34 -28.25 16.59
CA SER A 108 -17.24 -27.51 17.22
C SER A 108 -17.78 -26.27 17.94
N THR A 109 -17.66 -26.31 19.28
CA THR A 109 -17.92 -25.19 20.18
C THR A 109 -16.95 -24.02 19.94
N PRO A 110 -17.39 -22.76 20.01
CA PRO A 110 -16.46 -21.62 19.97
C PRO A 110 -15.67 -21.54 21.29
N THR A 111 -14.39 -21.90 21.26
CA THR A 111 -13.45 -21.64 22.36
C THR A 111 -13.07 -20.15 22.40
N PRO A 112 -13.02 -19.51 23.58
CA PRO A 112 -12.69 -18.08 23.70
C PRO A 112 -11.17 -17.82 23.70
N ASP A 113 -10.44 -18.35 22.73
CA ASP A 113 -9.01 -18.06 22.52
C ASP A 113 -8.82 -16.83 21.61
N GLY A 114 -9.32 -15.69 22.08
CA GLY A 114 -9.25 -14.38 21.41
C GLY A 114 -7.86 -13.73 21.43
N GLN A 115 -6.79 -14.48 21.16
CA GLN A 115 -5.40 -14.01 21.24
C GLN A 115 -4.54 -14.46 20.05
N GLN A 116 -4.82 -13.93 18.85
CA GLN A 116 -3.85 -13.61 17.76
C GLN A 116 -4.57 -13.39 16.40
N LEU A 117 -5.18 -12.23 16.16
CA LEU A 117 -5.36 -11.71 14.77
C LEU A 117 -5.69 -10.21 14.60
N TYR A 118 -5.60 -9.38 15.65
CA TYR A 118 -5.86 -7.93 15.54
C TYR A 118 -4.59 -7.07 15.32
N GLY A 119 -3.49 -7.69 14.87
CA GLY A 119 -2.18 -7.03 14.75
C GLY A 119 -1.96 -6.18 13.49
N TYR A 120 -2.75 -6.38 12.43
CA TYR A 120 -2.54 -5.71 11.13
C TYR A 120 -3.59 -4.65 10.77
N ALA A 121 -4.68 -4.54 11.52
CA ALA A 121 -5.84 -3.71 11.18
C ALA A 121 -5.63 -2.18 11.35
N HIS A 122 -4.40 -1.67 11.46
CA HIS A 122 -4.17 -0.25 11.77
C HIS A 122 -2.84 0.36 11.23
N SER A 123 -2.61 0.30 9.91
CA SER A 123 -1.64 1.20 9.25
C SER A 123 -1.98 1.66 7.82
N SER A 124 -3.13 1.30 7.25
CA SER A 124 -3.52 1.67 5.87
C SER A 124 -3.84 3.17 5.66
N SER A 125 -3.48 4.05 6.60
CA SER A 125 -3.65 5.51 6.47
C SER A 125 -2.88 6.08 5.28
N TYR A 126 -1.74 5.47 4.92
CA TYR A 126 -0.93 5.86 3.77
C TYR A 126 -1.64 5.66 2.42
N LEU A 127 -2.65 4.77 2.34
CA LEU A 127 -3.46 4.63 1.13
C LEU A 127 -4.19 5.96 0.89
N GLN A 128 -4.95 6.46 1.87
CA GLN A 128 -5.72 7.71 1.71
C GLN A 128 -4.85 8.99 1.58
N ASN A 129 -3.52 8.87 1.45
CA ASN A 129 -2.62 9.98 1.16
C ASN A 129 -2.51 10.23 -0.37
N PRO A 130 -3.11 11.31 -0.91
CA PRO A 130 -3.06 11.61 -2.34
C PRO A 130 -1.71 12.17 -2.80
N TYR A 131 -0.78 12.42 -1.87
CA TYR A 131 0.51 13.06 -2.16
C TYR A 131 1.60 12.11 -2.63
N TYR A 132 1.34 10.79 -2.63
CA TYR A 132 2.27 9.80 -3.19
C TYR A 132 2.14 9.66 -4.71
N PHE A 133 3.27 9.83 -5.40
CA PHE A 133 3.40 9.52 -6.82
C PHE A 133 4.74 8.84 -7.11
N MET A 134 4.79 8.09 -8.20
CA MET A 134 5.99 7.41 -8.66
C MET A 134 6.34 7.87 -10.08
N PHE A 135 7.61 8.18 -10.30
CA PHE A 135 8.16 8.53 -11.60
C PHE A 135 8.99 7.38 -12.16
N ALA A 136 8.82 7.10 -13.45
CA ALA A 136 9.56 6.08 -14.19
C ALA A 136 10.52 6.73 -15.19
N SER A 137 11.82 6.43 -15.05
CA SER A 137 12.87 6.84 -16.00
C SER A 137 13.63 5.62 -16.53
N LEU A 138 14.21 5.74 -17.72
CA LEU A 138 15.14 4.74 -18.22
C LEU A 138 16.50 4.95 -17.59
N ALA A 139 17.16 3.85 -17.24
CA ALA A 139 18.54 3.81 -16.80
C ALA A 139 19.34 2.85 -17.68
N LYS A 140 20.65 3.05 -17.76
CA LYS A 140 21.55 2.06 -18.39
C LYS A 140 21.54 0.73 -17.61
N PRO A 141 21.88 -0.39 -18.25
CA PRO A 141 21.84 -1.71 -17.62
C PRO A 141 22.98 -1.99 -16.63
N ASP A 142 24.10 -1.25 -16.73
CA ASP A 142 25.36 -1.54 -16.02
C ASP A 142 25.63 -0.62 -14.81
N ASP A 143 25.37 0.69 -14.96
CA ASP A 143 25.74 1.74 -13.99
C ASP A 143 24.52 2.49 -13.41
N ASP A 144 23.30 2.04 -13.73
CA ASP A 144 22.02 2.65 -13.34
C ASP A 144 21.90 4.18 -13.63
N VAL A 145 22.72 4.72 -14.54
CA VAL A 145 22.69 6.14 -14.93
C VAL A 145 21.43 6.45 -15.73
N GLU A 146 20.69 7.47 -15.29
CA GLU A 146 19.42 7.88 -15.91
C GLU A 146 19.60 8.51 -17.30
N LEU A 147 18.74 8.10 -18.22
CA LEU A 147 18.70 8.50 -19.62
C LEU A 147 17.46 9.36 -19.86
N HIS A 148 17.54 10.65 -19.55
CA HIS A 148 16.41 11.57 -19.73
C HIS A 148 16.19 11.98 -21.19
N TRP A 149 17.25 12.20 -21.95
CA TRP A 149 17.23 12.82 -23.28
C TRP A 149 17.90 11.95 -24.35
N LEU A 150 17.36 11.99 -25.57
CA LEU A 150 18.00 11.44 -26.76
C LEU A 150 19.30 12.20 -27.06
N LYS A 151 20.09 11.65 -27.99
CA LYS A 151 21.33 12.28 -28.51
C LYS A 151 21.11 13.68 -29.12
N ASP A 152 19.86 14.09 -29.38
CA ASP A 152 19.50 15.43 -29.85
C ASP A 152 19.42 16.50 -28.74
N GLY A 153 19.47 16.10 -27.46
CA GLY A 153 19.37 16.99 -26.30
C GLY A 153 18.01 17.68 -26.13
N ARG A 154 16.96 17.28 -26.88
CA ARG A 154 15.65 17.95 -26.95
C ARG A 154 14.48 17.00 -26.77
N THR A 155 14.61 15.77 -27.24
CA THR A 155 13.56 14.75 -27.15
C THR A 155 13.83 13.86 -25.93
N ARG A 156 12.80 13.55 -25.12
CA ARG A 156 12.98 12.63 -23.98
C ARG A 156 13.15 11.18 -24.45
N CYS A 157 13.88 10.35 -23.70
CA CYS A 157 13.98 8.91 -24.00
C CYS A 157 12.66 8.16 -23.77
N THR A 158 11.83 8.64 -22.84
CA THR A 158 10.50 8.09 -22.52
C THR A 158 9.36 8.93 -23.09
N THR A 159 8.19 8.33 -23.26
CA THR A 159 6.97 9.01 -23.73
C THR A 159 5.71 8.31 -23.22
N GLY A 160 4.56 8.99 -23.27
CA GLY A 160 3.33 8.57 -22.61
C GLY A 160 3.35 8.88 -21.11
N SER A 161 2.67 8.07 -20.31
CA SER A 161 2.48 8.28 -18.87
C SER A 161 3.68 7.78 -18.06
N VAL A 162 4.64 8.68 -17.84
CA VAL A 162 5.88 8.44 -17.05
C VAL A 162 5.73 8.69 -15.55
N VAL A 163 4.57 9.19 -15.11
CA VAL A 163 4.21 9.38 -13.69
C VAL A 163 2.95 8.55 -13.41
N SER A 164 2.91 7.92 -12.24
CA SER A 164 1.76 7.16 -11.74
C SER A 164 1.40 7.64 -10.34
N SER A 165 0.11 7.85 -10.07
CA SER A 165 -0.41 8.11 -8.72
C SER A 165 -0.60 6.80 -7.96
N LEU A 166 -0.76 6.85 -6.64
CA LEU A 166 -1.11 5.68 -5.85
C LEU A 166 -2.55 5.21 -6.16
N TYR A 167 -2.71 3.93 -6.51
CA TYR A 167 -3.99 3.25 -6.69
C TYR A 167 -4.26 2.31 -5.52
N HIS A 168 -5.49 2.30 -4.98
CA HIS A 168 -5.88 1.37 -3.91
C HIS A 168 -6.58 0.19 -4.55
N LEU A 169 -5.92 -0.97 -4.52
CA LEU A 169 -6.40 -2.20 -5.12
C LEU A 169 -6.30 -3.34 -4.10
N LYS A 170 -7.10 -4.37 -4.32
CA LYS A 170 -7.03 -5.62 -3.55
C LYS A 170 -5.87 -6.46 -4.06
N ASP A 171 -4.97 -6.91 -3.17
CA ASP A 171 -3.87 -7.80 -3.55
C ASP A 171 -4.35 -9.28 -3.56
N PRO A 172 -4.50 -9.92 -4.74
CA PRO A 172 -4.97 -11.30 -4.82
C PRO A 172 -3.95 -12.31 -4.26
N GLN A 173 -2.70 -11.92 -4.03
CA GLN A 173 -1.67 -12.78 -3.46
C GLN A 173 -1.57 -12.66 -1.93
N HIS A 174 -2.14 -11.59 -1.35
CA HIS A 174 -2.24 -11.38 0.10
C HIS A 174 -3.72 -11.33 0.52
N ASN A 175 -4.44 -12.44 0.31
CA ASN A 175 -5.79 -12.67 0.84
C ASN A 175 -6.83 -11.55 0.53
N ASN A 176 -6.68 -10.84 -0.59
CA ASN A 176 -7.49 -9.66 -0.93
C ASN A 176 -7.43 -8.54 0.14
N GLU A 177 -6.28 -8.32 0.76
CA GLU A 177 -6.02 -7.14 1.57
C GLU A 177 -5.86 -5.88 0.69
N ASP A 178 -6.18 -4.70 1.24
CA ASP A 178 -6.01 -3.43 0.53
C ASP A 178 -4.55 -3.01 0.51
N ALA A 179 -4.02 -2.77 -0.69
CA ALA A 179 -2.65 -2.33 -0.90
C ALA A 179 -2.54 -1.19 -1.90
N GLY A 180 -1.46 -0.43 -1.78
CA GLY A 180 -1.14 0.69 -2.66
C GLY A 180 -0.31 0.21 -3.85
N PHE A 181 -0.71 0.56 -5.07
CA PHE A 181 0.01 0.19 -6.29
C PHE A 181 0.26 1.41 -7.18
N PHE A 182 1.42 1.43 -7.85
CA PHE A 182 1.71 2.30 -8.98
C PHE A 182 1.68 1.45 -10.26
N VAL A 183 0.97 1.93 -11.27
CA VAL A 183 0.74 1.22 -12.54
C VAL A 183 1.15 2.12 -13.70
N PHE A 184 1.93 1.59 -14.64
CA PHE A 184 2.44 2.33 -15.80
C PHE A 184 1.89 1.74 -17.12
N PRO A 185 0.59 1.91 -17.41
CA PRO A 185 -0.08 1.25 -18.55
C PRO A 185 0.26 1.86 -19.91
N ASP A 186 0.76 3.10 -19.94
CA ASP A 186 1.09 3.85 -21.15
C ASP A 186 2.53 4.41 -21.11
N LEU A 187 3.46 3.68 -20.50
CA LEU A 187 4.87 4.03 -20.56
C LEU A 187 5.49 3.45 -21.84
N SER A 188 6.13 4.28 -22.66
CA SER A 188 6.80 3.84 -23.91
C SER A 188 8.23 4.41 -24.02
N VAL A 189 9.11 3.74 -24.77
CA VAL A 189 10.52 4.14 -25.00
C VAL A 189 10.74 4.65 -26.42
N ARG A 190 11.64 5.62 -26.63
CA ARG A 190 12.01 6.18 -27.95
C ARG A 190 13.36 5.71 -28.48
N THR A 191 14.10 4.95 -27.68
CA THR A 191 15.42 4.40 -28.01
C THR A 191 15.37 2.89 -28.13
N GLU A 192 16.01 2.35 -29.16
CA GLU A 192 16.44 0.95 -29.19
C GLU A 192 17.62 0.71 -28.24
N GLY A 193 17.69 -0.46 -27.62
CA GLY A 193 18.76 -0.84 -26.71
C GLY A 193 18.28 -1.69 -25.54
N SER A 194 19.21 -2.06 -24.65
CA SER A 194 18.93 -2.67 -23.36
C SER A 194 18.97 -1.62 -22.27
N TYR A 195 17.98 -1.64 -21.36
CA TYR A 195 17.77 -0.64 -20.33
C TYR A 195 17.19 -1.28 -19.06
N ARG A 196 17.36 -0.58 -17.94
CA ARG A 196 16.58 -0.80 -16.72
C ARG A 196 15.52 0.29 -16.60
N LEU A 197 14.45 0.01 -15.86
CA LEU A 197 13.48 1.02 -15.47
C LEU A 197 13.75 1.43 -14.02
N LYS A 198 14.13 2.69 -13.82
CA LYS A 198 14.29 3.27 -12.49
C LYS A 198 12.96 3.88 -12.05
N LEU A 199 12.51 3.45 -10.87
CA LEU A 199 11.22 3.77 -10.30
C LEU A 199 11.43 4.57 -9.01
N SER A 200 11.14 5.86 -9.06
CA SER A 200 11.42 6.81 -7.98
C SER A 200 10.11 7.22 -7.30
N LEU A 201 9.95 6.89 -6.01
CA LEU A 201 8.83 7.30 -5.17
C LEU A 201 9.04 8.75 -4.68
N PHE A 202 7.96 9.53 -4.66
CA PHE A 202 7.90 10.88 -4.10
C PHE A 202 6.66 11.06 -3.23
N GLU A 203 6.77 11.89 -2.20
CA GLU A 203 5.66 12.39 -1.37
C GLU A 203 5.66 13.92 -1.43
N VAL A 204 4.54 14.54 -1.81
CA VAL A 204 4.40 16.00 -1.78
C VAL A 204 4.16 16.44 -0.34
N VAL A 205 5.09 17.24 0.21
CA VAL A 205 4.93 17.90 1.51
C VAL A 205 4.49 19.34 1.27
N GLY A 206 3.39 19.75 1.89
CA GLY A 206 2.83 21.10 1.85
C GLY A 206 3.19 21.95 3.07
#